data_AF-A0A6M1SHF8-F1
#
_entry.id   AF-A0A6M1SHF8-F1
#
_cell.length_a   1.000
_cell.length_b   1.000
_cell.length_c   1.000
_cell.angle_alpha   90.00
_cell.angle_beta   90.00
_cell.angle_gamma   90.00
#
_symmetry.space_group_name_H-M   'P 1'
#
loop_
_entity.id
_entity.type
_entity.pdbx_description
1 polymer ?
#
loop_
_entity_poly.entity_id
_entity_poly.type
_entity_poly.pdbx_seq_one_letter_code
_entity_poly.pdbx_strand_id
1 'polypeptide(L)'
;MTRYLSITEHQVPKGKSALFLFVHGAELCAGVLEHRYDGRLVRRLPEHPQPTQLVPTICDLMEGQGVDRDLYVVLDAGAFWPDAFPVLHNGKSNSLYVL
;
A
#
# COMPACT_ATOMS: atom_id res chain seq x y z
N MET A 1 -6.62 -15.55 4.45
CA MET A 1 -6.34 -14.49 5.45
C MET A 1 -5.55 -13.42 4.73
N THR A 2 -6.13 -12.23 4.61
CA THR A 2 -5.46 -11.06 4.02
C THR A 2 -4.50 -10.47 5.04
N ARG A 3 -3.24 -10.27 4.67
CA ARG A 3 -2.19 -9.68 5.51
C ARG A 3 -1.31 -8.75 4.69
N TYR A 4 -0.55 -7.90 5.37
CA TYR A 4 0.52 -7.17 4.72
C TYR A 4 1.78 -8.04 4.56
N LEU A 5 2.46 -7.86 3.44
CA LEU A 5 3.77 -8.46 3.17
C LEU A 5 4.77 -7.37 2.83
N SER A 6 5.72 -7.12 3.75
CA SER A 6 6.83 -6.21 3.51
C SER A 6 7.80 -6.83 2.51
N ILE A 7 8.04 -6.12 1.41
CA ILE A 7 8.94 -6.54 0.33
C ILE A 7 9.74 -5.35 -0.21
N THR A 8 10.78 -5.63 -0.98
CA THR A 8 11.51 -4.62 -1.75
C THR A 8 10.83 -4.37 -3.10
N GLU A 9 11.17 -3.24 -3.75
CA GLU A 9 10.60 -2.88 -5.05
C GLU A 9 10.72 -3.98 -6.12
N HIS A 10 11.86 -4.66 -6.14
CA HIS A 10 12.15 -5.72 -7.12
C HIS A 10 11.40 -7.03 -6.85
N GLN A 11 10.82 -7.18 -5.66
CA GLN A 11 10.05 -8.36 -5.27
C GLN A 11 8.56 -8.21 -5.58
N VAL A 12 8.10 -7.02 -5.97
CA VAL A 12 6.70 -6.82 -6.42
C VAL A 12 6.48 -7.72 -7.64
N PRO A 13 5.48 -8.63 -7.66
CA PRO A 13 5.28 -9.49 -8.82
C PRO A 13 4.82 -8.69 -10.05
N LYS A 14 5.19 -9.14 -11.25
CA LYS A 14 4.73 -8.52 -12.50
C LYS A 14 3.19 -8.51 -12.60
N GLY A 15 2.65 -7.39 -13.07
CA GLY A 15 1.21 -7.15 -13.14
C GLY A 15 0.54 -6.91 -11.78
N LYS A 16 1.32 -6.67 -10.72
CA LYS A 16 0.80 -6.37 -9.38
C LYS A 16 1.20 -4.97 -8.95
N SER A 17 0.44 -4.49 -7.96
CA SER A 17 0.68 -3.25 -7.27
C SER A 17 0.99 -3.52 -5.80
N ALA A 18 1.78 -2.65 -5.21
CA ALA A 18 2.11 -2.63 -3.80
C ALA A 18 1.78 -1.26 -3.22
N LEU A 19 1.41 -1.24 -1.94
CA LEU A 19 1.39 -0.03 -1.14
C LEU A 19 2.82 0.49 -1.01
N PHE A 20 3.05 1.75 -1.36
CA PHE A 20 4.34 2.39 -1.27
C PHE A 20 4.30 3.43 -0.16
N LEU A 21 5.06 3.19 0.91
CA LEU A 21 5.18 4.11 2.05
C LEU A 21 6.43 4.96 1.89
N PHE A 22 6.28 6.26 2.05
CA PHE A 22 7.38 7.22 1.90
C PHE A 22 7.20 8.38 2.87
N VAL A 23 8.29 9.10 3.19
CA VAL A 23 8.23 10.29 4.03
C VAL A 23 8.19 11.55 3.16
N HIS A 24 7.28 12.45 3.47
CA HIS A 24 7.22 13.79 2.87
C HIS A 24 7.16 14.86 3.98
N GLY A 25 8.11 15.79 4.00
CA GLY A 25 8.23 16.88 4.99
C GLY A 25 8.65 16.44 6.40
N ALA A 26 7.91 15.51 6.99
CA ALA A 26 8.23 14.76 8.21
C ALA A 26 7.21 13.63 8.45
N GLU A 27 6.26 13.44 7.52
CA GLU A 27 5.09 12.62 7.73
C GLU A 27 5.11 11.39 6.81
N LEU A 28 4.62 10.27 7.34
CA LEU A 28 4.45 9.05 6.57
C LEU A 28 3.26 9.18 5.63
N CYS A 29 3.51 9.10 4.34
CA CYS A 29 2.53 9.17 3.27
C CYS A 29 2.44 7.83 2.53
N ALA A 30 1.36 7.66 1.77
CA ALA A 30 1.13 6.48 0.95
C ALA A 30 0.97 6.83 -0.53
N GLY A 31 1.45 5.93 -1.36
CA GLY A 31 1.20 5.89 -2.79
C GLY A 31 1.15 4.44 -3.27
N VAL A 32 1.24 4.27 -4.58
CA VAL A 32 1.20 2.95 -5.21
C VAL A 32 2.46 2.72 -6.02
N LEU A 33 3.10 1.56 -5.82
CA LEU A 33 4.14 1.06 -6.71
C LEU A 33 3.56 -0.03 -7.60
N GLU A 34 3.60 0.16 -8.91
CA GLU A 34 3.14 -0.81 -9.90
C GLU A 34 4.31 -1.47 -10.60
N HIS A 35 4.32 -2.81 -10.63
CA HIS A 35 5.17 -3.55 -11.54
C HIS A 35 4.38 -3.90 -12.78
N ARG A 36 4.59 -3.14 -13.86
CA ARG A 36 3.90 -3.35 -15.13
C ARG A 36 4.34 -4.65 -15.80
N TYR A 37 3.50 -5.18 -16.69
CA TYR A 37 3.79 -6.42 -17.43
C TYR A 37 5.04 -6.31 -18.33
N ASP A 38 5.38 -5.10 -18.77
CA ASP A 38 6.60 -4.79 -19.53
C ASP A 38 7.88 -4.77 -18.68
N GLY A 39 7.76 -5.01 -17.36
CA GLY A 39 8.88 -5.03 -16.41
C GLY A 39 9.25 -3.67 -15.82
N ARG A 40 8.54 -2.59 -16.18
CA ARG A 40 8.77 -1.28 -15.60
C ARG A 40 8.13 -1.18 -14.22
N LEU A 41 8.84 -0.53 -13.30
CA LEU A 41 8.33 -0.11 -12.01
C LEU A 41 7.84 1.34 -12.12
N VAL A 42 6.59 1.60 -11.74
CA VAL A 42 5.97 2.94 -11.80
C VAL A 42 5.42 3.32 -10.44
N ARG A 43 5.89 4.44 -9.89
CA ARG A 43 5.34 5.02 -8.67
C ARG A 43 4.22 5.99 -9.04
N ARG A 44 3.02 5.75 -8.52
CA ARG A 44 1.88 6.68 -8.56
C ARG A 44 1.77 7.32 -7.18
N LEU A 45 2.23 8.56 -7.09
CA LEU A 45 2.19 9.34 -5.86
C LEU A 45 1.09 10.40 -5.98
N PRO A 46 0.40 10.75 -4.89
CA PRO A 46 -0.50 11.89 -4.86
C PRO A 46 0.25 13.19 -5.15
N GLU A 47 -0.40 14.14 -5.84
CA GLU A 47 0.18 15.46 -6.13
C GLU A 47 0.47 16.26 -4.85
N HIS A 48 -0.38 16.07 -3.84
CA HIS A 48 -0.22 16.62 -2.50
C HIS A 48 -0.20 15.46 -1.48
N PRO A 49 0.97 14.89 -1.18
CA PRO A 49 1.10 13.80 -0.21
C PRO A 49 0.64 14.21 1.17
N GLN A 50 -0.29 13.44 1.74
CA GLN A 50 -0.75 13.61 3.12
C GLN A 50 -0.92 12.25 3.81
N PRO A 51 -0.70 12.16 5.14
CA PRO A 51 -0.90 10.92 5.90
C PRO A 51 -2.33 10.37 5.82
N THR A 52 -3.31 11.27 5.67
CA THR A 52 -4.74 10.95 5.52
C THR A 52 -5.03 10.09 4.29
N GLN A 53 -4.12 10.03 3.31
CA GLN A 53 -4.25 9.22 2.10
C GLN A 53 -3.86 7.74 2.31
N LEU A 54 -3.29 7.37 3.47
CA LEU A 54 -2.88 6.01 3.76
C LEU A 54 -4.05 5.01 3.66
N VAL A 55 -5.13 5.25 4.40
CA VAL A 55 -6.29 4.35 4.43
C VAL A 55 -6.99 4.29 3.07
N PRO A 56 -7.31 5.43 2.40
CA PRO A 56 -7.86 5.40 1.04
C PRO A 56 -7.00 4.61 0.05
N THR A 57 -5.67 4.78 0.08
CA THR A 57 -4.76 4.05 -0.83
C THR A 57 -4.81 2.54 -0.57
N ILE A 58 -4.89 2.12 0.70
CA ILE A 58 -5.06 0.71 1.07
C ILE A 58 -6.41 0.18 0.54
N CYS A 59 -7.50 0.93 0.72
CA CYS A 59 -8.81 0.58 0.20
C CYS A 59 -8.78 0.40 -1.33
N ASP A 60 -8.23 1.37 -2.07
CA ASP A 60 -8.14 1.32 -3.53
C ASP A 60 -7.32 0.12 -4.03
N LEU A 61 -6.25 -0.24 -3.32
CA LEU A 61 -5.43 -1.41 -3.67
C LEU A 61 -6.14 -2.74 -3.40
N MET A 62 -7.11 -2.74 -2.49
CA MET A 62 -7.95 -3.89 -2.18
C MET A 62 -9.19 -3.94 -3.07
N GLU A 63 -9.74 -2.80 -3.49
CA GLU A 63 -10.85 -2.68 -4.42
C GLU A 63 -10.44 -3.23 -5.80
N GLY A 64 -10.82 -4.47 -6.09
CA GLY A 64 -10.45 -5.19 -7.32
C GLY A 64 -9.53 -6.38 -7.09
N GLN A 65 -9.02 -6.57 -5.87
CA GLN A 65 -8.41 -7.82 -5.45
C GLN A 65 -9.48 -8.70 -4.80
N GLY A 66 -9.63 -9.92 -5.31
CA GLY A 66 -10.53 -10.90 -4.71
C GLY A 66 -10.21 -11.14 -3.24
N VAL A 67 -11.19 -11.63 -2.49
CA VAL A 67 -11.07 -11.97 -1.07
C VAL A 67 -9.85 -12.90 -0.85
N ASP A 68 -9.08 -12.67 0.21
CA ASP A 68 -7.86 -13.43 0.57
C ASP A 68 -6.60 -13.17 -0.25
N ARG A 69 -6.30 -11.89 -0.55
CA ARG A 69 -5.01 -11.53 -1.16
C ARG A 69 -4.15 -10.70 -0.23
N ASP A 70 -2.91 -11.14 -0.08
CA ASP A 70 -1.88 -10.40 0.64
C ASP A 70 -1.63 -9.05 -0.04
N LEU A 71 -1.53 -7.98 0.75
CA LEU A 71 -1.17 -6.65 0.27
C LEU A 71 0.34 -6.47 0.42
N TYR A 72 1.04 -6.33 -0.71
CA TYR A 72 2.45 -6.01 -0.71
C TYR A 72 2.69 -4.58 -0.22
N VAL A 73 3.69 -4.40 0.63
CA VAL A 73 4.11 -3.10 1.14
C VAL A 73 5.59 -2.91 0.86
N VAL A 74 5.93 -1.76 0.31
CA VAL A 74 7.29 -1.32 0.03
C VAL A 74 7.56 -0.05 0.83
N LEU A 75 8.68 -0.02 1.55
CA LEU A 75 9.14 1.15 2.28
C LEU A 75 10.22 1.87 1.46
N ASP A 76 10.04 3.16 1.22
CA ASP A 76 11.11 4.03 0.68
C ASP A 76 12.17 4.33 1.76
N ALA A 77 13.28 4.94 1.34
CA ALA A 77 14.31 5.40 2.26
C ALA A 77 13.72 6.36 3.32
N GLY A 78 13.88 6.01 4.59
CA GLY A 78 13.38 6.79 5.72
C GLY A 78 11.90 6.54 6.08
N ALA A 79 11.17 5.77 5.28
CA ALA A 79 9.85 5.29 5.66
C ALA A 79 9.94 4.24 6.78
N PHE A 80 8.86 4.09 7.52
CA PHE A 80 8.77 3.17 8.63
C PHE A 80 7.36 2.55 8.69
N TRP A 81 7.28 1.42 9.37
CA TRP A 81 6.00 0.85 9.77
C TRP A 81 5.53 1.56 11.04
N PRO A 82 4.41 2.31 11.04
CA PRO A 82 3.96 2.98 12.24
C PRO A 82 3.34 1.96 13.21
N ASP A 83 3.46 2.22 14.51
CA ASP A 83 2.95 1.32 15.55
C ASP A 83 1.44 1.07 15.41
N ALA A 84 0.70 2.12 15.04
CA ALA A 84 -0.73 2.06 14.76
C ALA A 84 -0.99 1.95 13.24
N PHE A 85 -0.67 0.80 12.63
CA PHE A 85 -0.97 0.56 11.22
C PHE A 85 -2.34 -0.11 11.03
N PRO A 86 -3.16 0.28 10.02
CA PRO A 86 -4.51 -0.26 9.85
C PRO A 86 -4.52 -1.77 9.70
N VAL A 87 -5.38 -2.48 10.44
CA VAL A 87 -5.51 -3.93 10.32
C VAL A 87 -6.42 -4.30 9.15
N LEU A 88 -6.00 -5.26 8.33
CA LEU A 88 -6.84 -5.79 7.25
C LEU A 88 -7.83 -6.81 7.81
N HIS A 89 -9.13 -6.51 7.72
CA HIS A 89 -10.18 -7.44 8.07
C HIS A 89 -10.82 -8.03 6.80
N ASN A 90 -11.00 -9.35 6.78
CA ASN A 90 -11.82 -10.05 5.78
C ASN A 90 -13.32 -9.81 6.07
N GLY A 91 -13.76 -8.54 6.03
CA GLY A 91 -15.17 -8.19 6.15
C GLY A 91 -15.85 -8.27 4.78
N LYS A 92 -16.87 -9.11 4.62
CA LYS A 92 -17.91 -8.80 3.63
C LYS A 92 -18.48 -7.43 4.04
N SER A 93 -18.24 -6.40 3.22
CA SER A 93 -18.50 -4.95 3.44
C SER A 93 -17.31 -4.13 3.96
N ASN A 94 -16.63 -3.47 3.03
CA ASN A 94 -16.34 -2.03 2.93
C ASN A 94 -16.29 -1.14 4.20
N SER A 95 -15.67 -1.59 5.29
CA SER A 95 -15.26 -0.69 6.37
C SER A 95 -13.92 -1.14 6.98
N LEU A 96 -12.83 -0.48 6.60
CA LEU A 96 -11.60 -0.47 7.39
C LEU A 96 -11.82 0.45 8.60
N TYR A 97 -11.83 -0.13 9.80
CA TYR A 97 -11.84 0.64 11.05
C TYR A 97 -10.39 0.83 11.52
N VAL A 98 -10.00 2.07 11.77
CA VAL A 98 -8.77 2.41 12.51
C VAL A 98 -9.15 2.41 13.99
N LEU A 99 -8.53 1.53 14.79
CA LEU A 99 -8.63 1.53 16.25
C LEU A 99 -7.55 2.42 16.85
#